data_AF-A0A7S3HYJ3-F1
#
_entry.id   AF-A0A7S3HYJ3-F1
#
_cell.length_a   1.000
_cell.length_b   1.000
_cell.length_c   1.000
_cell.angle_alpha   90.00
_cell.angle_beta   90.00
_cell.angle_gamma   90.00
#
_symmetry.space_group_name_H-M   'P 1'
#
loop_
_entity.id
_entity.type
_entity.pdbx_description
1 polymer ?
#
loop_
_entity_poly.entity_id
_entity_poly.type
_entity_poly.pdbx_seq_one_letter_code
_entity_poly.pdbx_strand_id
1 'polypeptide(L)'
;MVYLRVFILTYFSYNGTKQLHEEMMDRVIKAPVNNFYDVTPLGHLLNRFSKDLSVIESTLVFEIGTGYVNFYNLLSVFAISVFVVPWILLIFPFVLTITVLLYRASISATKEMARIESVTRSPLLSFLSEVINGQ
;
A
#
# COMPACT_ATOMS: atom_id res chain seq x y z
N MET A 1 -13.31 3.48 20.74
CA MET A 1 -12.29 4.18 19.92
C MET A 1 -11.88 3.42 18.67
N VAL A 2 -11.48 2.13 18.76
CA VAL A 2 -11.05 1.35 17.56
C VAL A 2 -12.14 1.27 16.48
N TYR A 3 -13.37 0.92 16.83
CA TYR A 3 -14.48 0.82 15.86
C TYR A 3 -14.79 2.13 15.14
N LEU A 4 -14.76 3.26 15.87
CA LEU A 4 -15.00 4.58 15.30
C LEU A 4 -13.89 4.97 14.31
N ARG A 5 -12.63 4.70 14.64
CA ARG A 5 -11.50 4.92 13.71
C ARG A 5 -11.65 4.10 12.44
N VAL A 6 -11.95 2.81 12.58
CA VAL A 6 -12.13 1.92 11.43
C VAL A 6 -13.29 2.40 10.57
N PHE A 7 -14.42 2.75 11.18
CA PHE A 7 -15.58 3.29 10.47
C PHE A 7 -15.24 4.56 9.69
N ILE A 8 -14.53 5.52 10.29
CA ILE A 8 -14.12 6.75 9.63
C ILE A 8 -13.17 6.47 8.45
N LEU A 9 -12.14 5.64 8.67
CA LEU A 9 -11.16 5.32 7.63
C LEU A 9 -11.81 4.60 6.44
N THR A 10 -12.67 3.62 6.71
CA THR A 10 -13.41 2.92 5.66
C THR A 10 -14.37 3.87 4.93
N TYR A 11 -15.05 4.78 5.65
CA TYR A 11 -15.95 5.76 5.03
C TYR A 11 -15.21 6.70 4.07
N PHE A 12 -14.07 7.25 4.49
CA PHE A 12 -13.25 8.09 3.61
C PHE A 12 -12.70 7.32 2.42
N SER A 13 -12.24 6.09 2.65
CA SER A 13 -11.75 5.25 1.56
C SER A 13 -12.82 4.94 0.54
N TYR A 14 -14.03 4.59 1.00
CA TYR A 14 -15.14 4.29 0.11
C TYR A 14 -15.49 5.49 -0.79
N ASN A 15 -15.57 6.69 -0.20
CA ASN A 15 -15.83 7.91 -0.97
C ASN A 15 -14.68 8.23 -1.96
N GLY A 16 -13.42 8.06 -1.54
CA GLY A 16 -12.27 8.28 -2.40
C GLY A 16 -12.21 7.29 -3.56
N THR A 17 -12.44 6.01 -3.30
CA THR A 17 -12.50 4.97 -4.33
C THR A 17 -13.66 5.22 -5.30
N LYS A 18 -14.83 5.64 -4.80
CA LYS A 18 -15.97 5.99 -5.65
C LYS A 18 -15.62 7.13 -6.61
N GLN A 19 -15.01 8.20 -6.10
CA GLN A 19 -14.58 9.32 -6.95
C GLN A 19 -13.56 8.85 -8.00
N LEU A 20 -12.57 8.05 -7.59
CA LEU A 20 -11.56 7.51 -8.50
C LEU A 20 -12.20 6.63 -9.58
N HIS A 21 -13.20 5.83 -9.22
CA HIS A 21 -13.96 5.01 -10.16
C HIS A 21 -14.67 5.85 -11.21
N GLU A 22 -15.37 6.90 -10.78
CA GLU A 22 -16.09 7.81 -11.67
C GLU A 22 -15.14 8.53 -12.63
N GLU A 23 -14.00 9.02 -12.12
CA GLU A 23 -12.96 9.66 -12.95
C GLU A 23 -12.32 8.68 -13.94
N MET A 24 -12.04 7.44 -13.52
CA MET A 24 -11.52 6.39 -14.41
C MET A 24 -12.51 6.04 -15.51
N MET A 25 -13.79 5.90 -15.16
CA MET A 25 -14.86 5.59 -16.10
C MET A 25 -15.03 6.72 -17.14
N ASP A 26 -15.06 7.97 -16.69
CA ASP A 26 -15.17 9.14 -17.56
C ASP A 26 -14.00 9.22 -18.56
N ARG A 27 -12.78 8.95 -18.11
CA ARG A 27 -11.59 8.93 -18.97
C ARG A 27 -11.60 7.78 -19.97
N VAL A 28 -12.09 6.61 -19.58
CA VAL A 28 -12.23 5.47 -20.51
C VAL A 28 -13.25 5.78 -21.58
N ILE A 29 -14.44 6.26 -21.23
CA ILE A 29 -15.51 6.58 -22.20
C ILE A 29 -15.04 7.64 -23.22
N LYS A 30 -14.21 8.58 -22.79
CA LYS A 30 -13.65 9.64 -23.65
C LYS A 30 -12.41 9.20 -24.46
N ALA A 31 -11.92 7.98 -24.27
CA ALA A 31 -10.73 7.50 -24.97
C ALA A 31 -11.00 7.26 -26.47
N PRO A 32 -10.06 7.57 -27.37
CA PRO A 32 -10.23 7.37 -28.80
C PRO A 32 -10.33 5.88 -29.18
N VAL A 33 -11.37 5.53 -29.93
CA VAL A 33 -11.72 4.15 -30.30
C VAL A 33 -10.54 3.45 -31.01
N ASN A 34 -9.94 4.11 -31.99
CA ASN A 34 -8.96 3.54 -32.94
C ASN A 34 -7.59 3.17 -32.35
N ASN A 35 -7.28 3.54 -31.10
CA ASN A 35 -5.95 3.30 -30.52
C ASN A 35 -6.01 2.70 -29.11
N PHE A 36 -7.13 2.87 -28.39
CA PHE A 36 -7.25 2.39 -27.02
C PHE A 36 -8.00 1.05 -26.96
N TYR A 37 -9.09 0.91 -27.71
CA TYR A 37 -9.97 -0.26 -27.63
C TYR A 37 -9.53 -1.41 -28.53
N ASP A 38 -8.80 -1.13 -29.61
CA ASP A 38 -8.23 -2.16 -30.49
C ASP A 38 -6.97 -2.81 -29.89
N VAL A 39 -6.27 -2.10 -29.01
CA VAL A 39 -5.01 -2.55 -28.39
C VAL A 39 -5.24 -3.21 -27.02
N THR A 40 -6.28 -2.79 -26.30
CA THR A 40 -6.51 -3.23 -24.91
C THR A 40 -7.80 -4.07 -24.81
N PRO A 41 -7.71 -5.39 -24.54
CA PRO A 41 -8.91 -6.20 -24.38
C PRO A 41 -9.71 -5.74 -23.16
N LEU A 42 -11.02 -5.53 -23.33
CA LEU A 42 -11.93 -4.99 -22.31
C LEU A 42 -11.82 -5.73 -20.96
N GLY A 43 -11.61 -7.06 -20.99
CA GLY A 43 -11.41 -7.88 -19.80
C GLY A 43 -10.16 -7.52 -18.99
N HIS A 44 -9.06 -7.12 -19.63
CA HIS A 44 -7.85 -6.66 -18.92
C HIS A 44 -8.07 -5.31 -18.24
N LEU A 45 -8.77 -4.40 -18.90
CA LEU A 45 -9.13 -3.11 -18.33
C LEU A 45 -10.01 -3.28 -17.09
N LEU A 46 -11.04 -4.11 -17.18
CA LEU A 46 -11.94 -4.40 -16.06
C LEU A 46 -11.20 -5.08 -14.90
N ASN A 47 -10.30 -6.03 -15.20
CA ASN A 47 -9.49 -6.69 -14.19
C ASN A 47 -8.55 -5.71 -13.49
N ARG A 48 -7.95 -4.78 -14.23
CA ARG A 48 -7.11 -3.73 -13.67
C ARG A 48 -7.90 -2.77 -12.78
N PHE A 49 -9.07 -2.32 -13.24
CA PHE A 49 -9.94 -1.44 -12.46
C PHE A 49 -10.36 -2.10 -11.14
N SER A 50 -10.88 -3.33 -11.22
CA SER A 50 -11.31 -4.07 -10.02
C SER A 50 -10.16 -4.29 -9.04
N LYS A 51 -8.99 -4.70 -9.55
CA LYS A 51 -7.80 -4.94 -8.72
C LYS A 51 -7.27 -3.66 -8.08
N ASP A 52 -7.11 -2.59 -8.86
CA ASP A 52 -6.54 -1.33 -8.39
C ASP A 52 -7.47 -0.67 -7.35
N LEU A 53 -8.79 -0.66 -7.58
CA LEU A 53 -9.77 -0.19 -6.59
C LEU A 53 -9.73 -1.03 -5.30
N SER A 54 -9.68 -2.36 -5.43
CA SER A 54 -9.64 -3.27 -4.27
C SER A 54 -8.41 -3.03 -3.40
N VAL A 55 -7.24 -2.77 -4.00
CA VAL A 55 -6.00 -2.44 -3.28
C VAL A 55 -6.15 -1.13 -2.49
N ILE A 56 -6.80 -0.12 -3.09
CA ILE A 56 -7.03 1.17 -2.44
C ILE A 56 -8.01 1.02 -1.26
N GLU A 57 -9.08 0.24 -1.41
CA GLU A 57 -10.08 0.06 -0.35
C GLU A 57 -9.59 -0.77 0.83
N SER A 58 -8.76 -1.78 0.57
CA SER A 58 -8.38 -2.76 1.60
C SER A 58 -6.98 -2.50 2.14
N THR A 59 -5.97 -2.58 1.27
CA THR A 59 -4.57 -2.51 1.66
C THR A 59 -4.20 -1.11 2.11
N LEU A 60 -4.54 -0.08 1.32
CA LEU A 60 -4.13 1.29 1.64
C LEU A 60 -4.77 1.78 2.96
N VAL A 61 -6.05 1.48 3.18
CA VAL A 61 -6.75 1.83 4.42
C VAL A 61 -6.12 1.17 5.64
N PHE A 62 -5.77 -0.10 5.52
CA PHE A 62 -5.14 -0.85 6.59
C PHE A 62 -3.76 -0.29 6.93
N GLU A 63 -2.93 -0.03 5.92
CA GLU A 63 -1.57 0.53 6.10
C GLU A 63 -1.62 1.93 6.69
N ILE A 64 -2.49 2.80 6.19
CA ILE A 64 -2.69 4.16 6.73
C ILE A 64 -3.18 4.09 8.17
N GLY A 65 -4.18 3.25 8.46
CA GLY A 65 -4.73 3.09 9.80
C GLY A 65 -3.69 2.58 10.80
N THR A 66 -2.86 1.63 10.40
CA THR A 66 -1.76 1.09 11.20
C THR A 66 -0.65 2.13 11.39
N GLY A 67 -0.29 2.87 10.34
CA GLY A 67 0.66 3.97 10.40
C GLY A 67 0.25 5.06 11.40
N TYR A 68 -1.02 5.47 11.40
CA TYR A 68 -1.55 6.41 12.39
C TYR A 68 -1.39 5.90 13.82
N VAL A 69 -1.74 4.63 14.08
CA VAL A 69 -1.61 4.04 15.41
C VAL A 69 -0.16 4.03 15.87
N ASN A 70 0.74 3.59 15.00
CA ASN A 70 2.17 3.52 15.31
C ASN A 70 2.76 4.90 15.59
N PHE A 71 2.34 5.92 14.83
CA PHE A 71 2.76 7.29 15.06
C PHE A 71 2.32 7.83 16.42
N TYR A 72 1.05 7.67 16.79
CA TYR A 72 0.55 8.09 18.10
C TYR A 72 1.17 7.30 19.24
N ASN A 73 1.40 6.00 19.04
CA ASN A 73 2.08 5.16 20.03
C ASN A 73 3.50 5.66 20.27
N LEU A 74 4.26 5.91 19.20
CA LEU A 74 5.63 6.44 19.29
C LEU A 74 5.65 7.79 20.00
N LEU A 75 4.74 8.70 19.66
CA LEU A 75 4.64 10.01 20.29
C LEU A 75 4.31 9.90 21.79
N SER A 76 3.38 9.01 22.15
CA SER A 76 2.99 8.76 23.54
C SER A 76 4.15 8.20 24.36
N VAL A 77 4.81 7.16 23.85
CA VAL A 77 5.99 6.56 24.50
C VAL A 77 7.10 7.59 24.66
N PHE A 78 7.36 8.39 23.63
CA PHE A 78 8.35 9.47 23.68
C PHE A 78 8.00 10.51 24.75
N ALA A 79 6.76 11.01 24.77
CA ALA A 79 6.32 12.02 25.72
C ALA A 79 6.44 11.53 27.18
N ILE A 80 5.99 10.30 27.45
CA ILE A 80 6.10 9.68 28.77
C ILE A 80 7.58 9.48 29.15
N SER A 81 8.41 9.02 28.22
CA SER A 81 9.83 8.78 28.49
C SER A 81 10.56 10.08 28.85
N VAL A 82 10.27 11.18 28.15
CA VAL A 82 10.85 12.50 28.45
C VAL A 82 10.35 13.02 29.80
N PHE A 83 9.08 12.80 30.14
CA PHE A 83 8.53 13.20 31.43
C PHE A 83 9.18 12.46 32.61
N VAL A 84 9.40 11.15 32.47
CA VAL A 84 9.99 10.32 33.53
C VAL A 84 11.52 10.50 33.62
N VAL A 85 12.21 10.59 32.47
CA VAL A 85 13.67 10.72 32.40
C VAL A 85 14.04 11.82 31.39
N PRO A 86 14.10 13.09 31.81
CA PRO A 86 14.40 14.21 30.90
C PRO A 86 15.74 14.09 30.18
N TRP A 87 16.74 13.45 30.80
CA TRP A 87 18.07 13.21 30.23
C TRP A 87 18.06 12.34 28.96
N ILE A 88 16.97 11.59 28.70
CA ILE A 88 16.85 10.75 27.50
C ILE A 88 16.90 11.57 26.20
N LEU A 89 16.57 12.87 26.26
CA LEU A 89 16.65 13.79 25.14
C LEU A 89 18.07 13.90 24.55
N LEU A 90 19.11 13.67 25.35
CA LEU A 90 20.50 13.68 24.86
C LEU A 90 20.83 12.44 24.02
N ILE A 91 20.23 11.30 24.33
CA ILE A 91 20.48 10.01 23.66
C ILE A 91 19.58 9.83 22.44
N PHE A 92 18.36 10.38 22.49
CA PHE A 92 17.36 10.25 21.42
C PHE A 92 17.86 10.61 20.01
N PRO A 93 18.55 11.75 19.76
CA PRO A 93 19.02 12.09 18.41
C PRO A 93 20.05 11.08 17.88
N PHE A 94 20.88 10.50 18.75
CA PHE A 94 21.86 9.49 18.37
C PHE A 94 21.16 8.20 17.91
N VAL A 95 20.21 7.71 18.71
CA VAL A 95 19.41 6.51 18.36
C VAL A 95 18.62 6.74 17.07
N LEU A 96 17.96 7.89 16.95
CA LEU A 96 17.19 8.24 15.74
C LEU A 96 18.07 8.27 14.49
N THR A 97 19.28 8.83 14.59
CA THR A 97 20.24 8.86 13.48
C THR A 97 20.61 7.45 13.04
N ILE A 98 20.95 6.56 13.98
CA ILE A 98 21.28 5.16 13.68
C ILE A 98 20.09 4.45 13.03
N THR A 99 18.87 4.61 13.58
CA THR A 99 17.67 3.98 13.02
C THR A 99 17.40 4.46 11.59
N VAL A 100 17.55 5.76 11.31
CA VAL A 100 17.36 6.30 9.95
C VAL A 100 18.43 5.76 8.99
N LEU A 101 19.68 5.64 9.43
CA LEU A 101 20.74 5.06 8.60
C LEU A 101 20.48 3.60 8.28
N LEU A 102 20.08 2.80 9.28
CA LEU A 102 19.70 1.40 9.08
C LEU A 102 18.50 1.27 8.13
N TYR A 103 17.46 2.06 8.34
CA TYR A 103 16.30 2.09 7.45
C TYR A 103 16.70 2.42 6.00
N ARG A 104 17.56 3.42 5.79
CA ARG A 104 18.06 3.79 4.46
C ARG A 104 18.93 2.70 3.83
N ALA A 105 19.71 1.97 4.62
CA ALA A 105 20.49 0.84 4.12
C ALA A 105 19.56 -0.35 3.73
N SER A 106 18.51 -0.59 4.51
CA SER A 106 17.58 -1.70 4.28
C SER A 106 16.56 -1.45 3.17
N ILE A 107 16.14 -0.20 2.91
CA ILE A 107 15.03 0.07 1.99
C ILE A 107 15.32 -0.38 0.55
N SER A 108 16.57 -0.25 0.09
CA SER A 108 16.97 -0.72 -1.24
C SER A 108 16.83 -2.23 -1.37
N ALA A 109 17.25 -2.98 -0.34
CA ALA A 109 17.11 -4.43 -0.29
C ALA A 109 15.63 -4.84 -0.24
N THR A 110 14.81 -4.18 0.59
CA THR A 110 13.37 -4.47 0.67
C THR A 110 12.66 -4.22 -0.66
N LYS A 111 13.00 -3.14 -1.37
CA LYS A 111 12.44 -2.85 -2.69
C LYS A 111 12.81 -3.90 -3.73
N GLU A 112 14.06 -4.35 -3.73
CA GLU A 112 14.50 -5.39 -4.67
C GLU A 112 13.87 -6.75 -4.34
N MET A 113 13.72 -7.09 -3.06
CA MET A 113 12.99 -8.30 -2.65
C MET A 113 11.54 -8.28 -3.14
N ALA A 114 10.83 -7.15 -2.94
CA ALA A 114 9.46 -6.99 -3.42
C ALA A 114 9.38 -7.07 -4.97
N ARG A 115 10.40 -6.57 -5.68
CA ARG A 115 10.50 -6.71 -7.13
C ARG A 115 10.67 -8.17 -7.54
N ILE A 116 11.59 -8.90 -6.92
CA ILE A 116 11.82 -10.33 -7.20
C ILE A 116 10.53 -11.12 -6.98
N GLU A 117 9.84 -10.88 -5.87
CA GLU A 117 8.56 -11.51 -5.57
C GLU A 117 7.52 -11.23 -6.67
N SER A 118 7.39 -9.97 -7.09
CA SER A 118 6.44 -9.57 -8.13
C SER A 118 6.71 -10.25 -9.49
N VAL A 119 7.98 -10.38 -9.88
CA VAL A 119 8.38 -10.97 -11.17
C VAL A 119 8.29 -12.50 -11.13
N THR A 120 8.56 -13.12 -9.98
CA THR A 120 8.58 -14.58 -9.85
C THR A 120 7.18 -15.18 -9.73
N ARG A 121 6.21 -14.40 -9.25
CA ARG A 121 4.84 -14.89 -9.01
C ARG A 121 4.12 -15.41 -10.25
N SER A 122 4.23 -14.71 -11.39
CA SER A 122 3.52 -15.12 -12.61
C SER A 122 4.09 -16.41 -13.24
N PRO A 123 5.41 -16.54 -13.47
CA PRO A 123 5.99 -17.79 -13.99
C PRO A 123 5.73 -18.99 -13.09
N LEU A 124 5.77 -18.80 -11.77
CA LEU A 124 5.57 -19.88 -10.82
C LEU A 124 4.13 -20.40 -10.85
N LEU A 125 3.14 -19.51 -11.01
CA LEU A 125 1.74 -19.91 -11.23
C LEU A 125 1.53 -20.60 -12.58
N SER A 126 2.19 -20.14 -13.65
CA SER A 126 2.15 -20.79 -14.96
C SER A 126 2.75 -22.20 -14.91
N PHE A 127 3.92 -22.35 -14.30
CA PHE A 127 4.58 -23.65 -14.11
C PHE A 127 3.73 -24.61 -13.27
N LEU A 128 3.15 -24.14 -12.16
CA LEU A 128 2.23 -24.96 -11.37
C LEU A 128 1.00 -25.39 -12.18
N SER A 129 0.46 -24.51 -13.02
CA SER A 129 -0.66 -24.86 -13.90
C SER A 129 -0.27 -25.91 -14.95
N GLU A 130 0.95 -25.86 -15.47
CA GLU A 130 1.47 -26.82 -16.46
C GLU A 130 1.62 -28.21 -15.85
N VAL A 131 2.22 -28.29 -14.65
CA VAL A 131 2.35 -29.53 -13.87
C VAL A 131 0.99 -30.12 -13.50
N ILE A 132 0.03 -29.29 -13.08
CA ILE A 132 -1.31 -29.75 -12.71
C ILE A 132 -2.10 -30.25 -13.93
N ASN A 133 -1.92 -29.60 -15.09
CA ASN A 133 -2.57 -30.00 -16.34
C ASN A 133 -1.83 -31.16 -17.05
N GLY A 134 -0.68 -31.60 -16.53
CA GLY A 134 0.06 -32.76 -17.03
C GLY A 134 0.75 -32.53 -18.38
N GLN A 135 1.13 -31.28 -18.69
CA GLN A 135 1.99 -30.96 -19.84
C GLN A 135 3.47 -31.02 -19.47
#